data_AF-M4U5R3-F1
#
_entry.id   AF-M4U5R3-F1
#
_cell.length_a   1.000
_cell.length_b   1.000
_cell.length_c   1.000
_cell.angle_alpha   90.00
_cell.angle_beta   90.00
_cell.angle_gamma   90.00
#
_symmetry.space_group_name_H-M   'P 1'
#
loop_
_entity.id
_entity.type
_entity.pdbx_description
1 polymer ?
#
loop_
_entity_poly.entity_id
_entity_poly.type
_entity_poly.pdbx_seq_one_letter_code
_entity_poly.pdbx_strand_id
1 'polypeptide(L)'
;MSISHLMHSHQTPAIIILPTEKFLPIPDNPVQRDTVARALKANKGKGHLRHPHPAHTVVSIALLIDETIDTLALTAEEVLNMVLDDMFEKMKLDGHTRSYLWDNDMLDAPPNLICSVYFVDDIEQAKDFYRAYDSNKAVETGKDKLFSSLRDAFGYAPTSKLWKKTGVKVAIEVAFNNNNSMPDEKLYNFHKTDQYACHTLKTIDKSTKLNLKAFTASVMAAMFLTVLRDGAQALEFWEKYSNAEGEFSKGKMDAIMMATTYFDEVATMGRADFTGTRPNYILTGHGRDVHPIYTPMYLSYYEAWKSGKTFTAKKKGLGYFRSRTSLTLERFLRNNTYKEFIILFNKP
;
A
#
# COMPACT_ATOMS: atom_id res chain seq x y z
N MET A 1 38.90 -10.09 -35.52
CA MET A 1 38.71 -9.96 -34.06
C MET A 1 37.34 -9.36 -33.86
N SER A 2 36.40 -10.11 -33.28
CA SER A 2 35.06 -9.63 -32.97
C SER A 2 35.19 -8.74 -31.73
N ILE A 3 35.10 -7.43 -31.92
CA ILE A 3 34.89 -6.49 -30.81
C ILE A 3 33.52 -6.87 -30.25
N SER A 4 33.51 -7.43 -29.05
CA SER A 4 32.26 -7.67 -28.33
C SER A 4 31.51 -6.35 -28.25
N HIS A 5 30.32 -6.27 -28.83
CA HIS A 5 29.34 -5.24 -28.49
C HIS A 5 29.10 -5.31 -26.98
N LEU A 6 29.92 -4.59 -26.21
CA LEU A 6 29.66 -4.30 -24.82
C LEU A 6 28.49 -3.34 -24.82
N MET A 7 27.29 -3.89 -24.67
CA MET A 7 26.10 -3.07 -24.43
C MET A 7 26.39 -2.13 -23.26
N HIS A 8 26.14 -0.83 -23.44
CA HIS A 8 26.42 0.23 -22.46
C HIS A 8 25.59 0.09 -21.16
N SER A 9 24.76 -0.95 -21.03
CA SER A 9 23.74 -1.16 -19.99
C SER A 9 24.26 -1.34 -18.55
N HIS A 10 25.57 -1.42 -18.33
CA HIS A 10 26.18 -1.57 -16.99
C HIS A 10 27.27 -0.54 -16.68
N GLN A 11 27.38 0.52 -17.47
CA GLN A 11 28.36 1.58 -17.20
C GLN A 11 27.95 2.44 -15.99
N THR A 12 28.95 2.89 -15.23
CA THR A 12 28.72 3.89 -14.18
C THR A 12 28.41 5.22 -14.86
N PRO A 13 27.32 5.93 -14.48
CA PRO A 13 27.02 7.22 -15.08
C PRO A 13 28.13 8.23 -14.78
N ALA A 14 28.44 9.09 -15.74
CA ALA A 14 29.28 10.24 -15.49
C ALA A 14 28.53 11.25 -14.60
N ILE A 15 29.22 11.90 -13.68
CA ILE A 15 28.63 12.93 -12.80
C ILE A 15 29.23 14.28 -13.18
N ILE A 16 28.37 15.22 -13.54
CA ILE A 16 28.76 16.60 -13.88
C ILE A 16 28.00 17.61 -13.02
N ILE A 17 28.56 18.82 -12.92
CA ILE A 17 27.83 19.99 -12.41
C ILE A 17 27.29 20.75 -13.61
N LEU A 18 25.96 20.86 -13.71
CA LEU A 18 25.28 21.49 -14.84
C LEU A 18 24.50 22.71 -14.34
N PRO A 19 24.71 23.92 -14.90
CA PRO A 19 23.89 25.08 -14.57
C PRO A 19 22.40 24.81 -14.89
N THR A 20 21.49 25.19 -13.98
CA THR A 20 20.06 24.86 -14.14
C THR A 20 19.48 25.43 -15.43
N GLU A 21 19.89 26.64 -15.81
CA GLU A 21 19.52 27.30 -17.08
C GLU A 21 19.90 26.49 -18.33
N LYS A 22 20.95 25.66 -18.26
CA LYS A 22 21.37 24.76 -19.35
C LYS A 22 20.63 23.43 -19.32
N PHE A 23 20.13 23.02 -18.16
CA PHE A 23 19.32 21.82 -18.01
C PHE A 23 17.87 22.02 -18.47
N LEU A 24 17.27 23.19 -18.19
CA LEU A 24 15.89 23.51 -18.57
C LEU A 24 15.56 23.24 -20.05
N PRO A 25 16.37 23.67 -21.05
CA PRO A 25 16.05 23.46 -22.46
C PRO A 25 16.25 22.01 -22.95
N ILE A 26 16.84 21.11 -22.15
CA ILE A 26 17.00 19.70 -22.56
C ILE A 26 15.61 19.07 -22.75
N PRO A 27 15.35 18.40 -23.89
CA PRO A 27 14.06 17.76 -24.15
C PRO A 27 13.66 16.76 -23.07
N ASP A 28 12.36 16.70 -22.77
CA ASP A 28 11.80 15.65 -21.91
C ASP A 28 11.83 14.30 -22.64
N ASN A 29 11.92 13.20 -21.89
CA ASN A 29 11.79 11.86 -22.48
C ASN A 29 10.41 11.70 -23.13
N PRO A 30 10.28 11.12 -24.34
CA PRO A 30 8.97 11.00 -25.02
C PRO A 30 7.93 10.14 -24.29
N VAL A 31 8.33 9.33 -23.30
CA VAL A 31 7.41 8.53 -22.46
C VAL A 31 6.92 9.30 -21.23
N GLN A 32 7.41 10.52 -21.04
CA GLN A 32 7.04 11.41 -19.94
C GLN A 32 5.52 11.59 -19.86
N ARG A 33 4.99 11.54 -18.63
CA ARG A 33 3.58 11.76 -18.32
C ARG A 33 3.25 13.26 -18.41
N ASP A 34 1.98 13.62 -18.27
CA ASP A 34 1.54 15.02 -18.18
C ASP A 34 2.28 15.77 -17.04
N THR A 35 3.37 16.46 -17.41
CA THR A 35 4.27 17.15 -16.48
C THR A 35 3.55 18.29 -15.77
N VAL A 36 2.66 19.00 -16.46
CA VAL A 36 1.91 20.13 -15.92
C VAL A 36 0.96 19.66 -14.81
N ALA A 37 0.12 18.67 -15.09
CA ALA A 37 -0.79 18.12 -14.10
C ALA A 37 -0.06 17.59 -12.86
N ARG A 38 1.13 16.98 -13.07
CA ARG A 38 1.98 16.50 -11.97
C ARG A 38 2.59 17.63 -11.17
N ALA A 39 3.13 18.65 -11.82
CA ALA A 39 3.74 19.81 -11.15
C ALA A 39 2.73 20.54 -10.28
N LEU A 40 1.54 20.82 -10.82
CA LEU A 40 0.46 21.45 -10.07
C LEU A 40 0.04 20.60 -8.85
N LYS A 41 -0.03 19.28 -9.01
CA LYS A 41 -0.34 18.37 -7.89
C LYS A 41 0.78 18.31 -6.86
N ALA A 42 2.04 18.29 -7.30
CA ALA A 42 3.23 18.20 -6.45
C ALA A 42 3.54 19.50 -5.70
N ASN A 43 3.06 20.65 -6.20
CA ASN A 43 3.21 21.96 -5.55
C ASN A 43 1.98 22.36 -4.70
N LYS A 44 0.82 21.70 -4.85
CA LYS A 44 -0.40 22.06 -4.10
C LYS A 44 -0.36 21.60 -2.64
N GLY A 45 -0.75 22.50 -1.72
CA GLY A 45 -1.04 22.16 -0.31
C GLY A 45 0.18 21.64 0.46
N LYS A 46 0.18 20.34 0.80
CA LYS A 46 1.31 19.63 1.45
C LYS A 46 2.21 18.90 0.44
N GLY A 47 2.26 19.37 -0.80
CA GLY A 47 3.06 18.78 -1.86
C GLY A 47 4.58 18.86 -1.57
N HIS A 48 5.33 17.85 -1.99
CA HIS A 48 6.77 17.71 -1.67
C HIS A 48 7.67 18.67 -2.47
N LEU A 49 7.15 19.29 -3.54
CA LEU A 49 7.89 20.28 -4.34
C LEU A 49 7.48 21.72 -4.03
N ARG A 50 6.86 21.95 -2.86
CA ARG A 50 6.45 23.30 -2.44
C ARG A 50 7.60 24.16 -1.93
N HIS A 51 8.63 23.51 -1.38
CA HIS A 51 9.78 24.17 -0.82
C HIS A 51 11.05 23.59 -1.44
N PRO A 52 12.08 24.42 -1.69
CA PRO A 52 13.39 23.91 -2.12
C PRO A 52 13.92 22.89 -1.13
N HIS A 53 14.50 21.80 -1.64
CA HIS A 53 15.14 20.76 -0.85
C HIS A 53 16.45 20.38 -1.54
N PRO A 54 17.54 20.08 -0.80
CA PRO A 54 18.82 19.72 -1.42
C PRO A 54 18.72 18.59 -2.45
N ALA A 55 17.86 17.60 -2.21
CA ALA A 55 17.60 16.51 -3.17
C ALA A 55 17.06 16.98 -4.53
N HIS A 56 16.48 18.19 -4.62
CA HIS A 56 16.01 18.76 -5.88
C HIS A 56 17.16 19.17 -6.82
N THR A 57 18.39 19.28 -6.32
CA THR A 57 19.58 19.59 -7.12
C THR A 57 20.11 18.39 -7.90
N VAL A 58 19.62 17.18 -7.62
CA VAL A 58 20.04 15.97 -8.33
C VAL A 58 19.09 15.69 -9.48
N VAL A 59 19.65 15.48 -10.67
CA VAL A 59 18.90 15.17 -11.90
C VAL A 59 19.65 14.12 -12.71
N SER A 60 19.02 13.62 -13.76
CA SER A 60 19.63 12.63 -14.64
C SER A 60 19.23 12.88 -16.09
N ILE A 61 20.17 12.63 -17.01
CA ILE A 61 19.95 12.72 -18.45
C ILE A 61 20.47 11.46 -19.15
N ALA A 62 19.89 11.15 -20.30
CA ALA A 62 20.47 10.22 -21.25
C ALA A 62 21.17 11.03 -22.33
N LEU A 63 22.37 10.60 -22.71
CA LEU A 63 23.16 11.16 -23.81
C LEU A 63 23.36 10.06 -24.85
N LEU A 64 22.82 10.25 -26.04
CA LEU A 64 22.99 9.31 -27.14
C LEU A 64 24.39 9.49 -27.72
N ILE A 65 25.12 8.39 -27.78
CA ILE A 65 26.49 8.36 -28.30
C ILE A 65 26.62 7.24 -29.33
N ASP A 66 27.57 7.39 -30.23
CA ASP A 66 27.95 6.28 -31.10
C ASP A 66 28.91 5.32 -30.40
N GLU A 67 29.03 4.12 -30.96
CA GLU A 67 29.91 3.06 -30.45
C GLU A 67 31.42 3.37 -30.55
N THR A 68 31.80 4.48 -31.18
CA THR A 68 33.20 4.88 -31.37
C THR A 68 33.73 5.70 -30.19
N ILE A 69 32.84 6.21 -29.32
CA ILE A 69 33.20 6.97 -28.14
C ILE A 69 33.53 6.02 -26.97
N ASP A 70 34.78 6.05 -26.51
CA ASP A 70 35.16 5.36 -25.27
C ASP A 70 34.71 6.17 -24.05
N THR A 71 33.50 5.88 -23.57
CA THR A 71 32.89 6.57 -22.42
C THR A 71 33.66 6.42 -21.12
N LEU A 72 34.49 5.39 -20.98
CA LEU A 72 35.28 5.16 -19.77
C LEU A 72 36.51 6.06 -19.71
N ALA A 73 36.95 6.59 -20.85
CA ALA A 73 38.06 7.53 -20.95
C ALA A 73 37.64 8.99 -20.77
N LEU A 74 36.34 9.30 -20.86
CA LEU A 74 35.84 10.67 -20.79
C LEU A 74 35.98 11.27 -19.39
N THR A 75 36.49 12.49 -19.34
CA THR A 75 36.50 13.35 -18.15
C THR A 75 35.13 14.02 -17.95
N ALA A 76 34.84 14.47 -16.73
CA ALA A 76 33.60 15.20 -16.44
C ALA A 76 33.46 16.51 -17.26
N GLU A 77 34.57 17.15 -17.61
CA GLU A 77 34.58 18.36 -18.45
C GLU A 77 34.22 18.03 -19.90
N GLU A 78 34.76 16.96 -20.46
CA GLU A 78 34.39 16.48 -21.81
C GLU A 78 32.91 16.10 -21.87
N VAL A 79 32.41 15.38 -20.86
CA VAL A 79 30.97 15.04 -20.77
C VAL A 79 30.11 16.29 -20.67
N LEU A 80 30.50 17.27 -19.86
CA LEU A 80 29.77 18.55 -19.78
C LEU A 80 29.73 19.24 -21.15
N ASN A 81 30.85 19.29 -21.86
CA ASN A 81 30.91 19.88 -23.20
C ASN A 81 30.01 19.13 -24.18
N MET A 82 29.99 17.80 -24.17
CA MET A 82 29.09 17.00 -25.00
C MET A 82 27.62 17.27 -24.67
N VAL A 83 27.27 17.41 -23.38
CA VAL A 83 25.90 17.74 -22.96
C VAL A 83 25.49 19.13 -23.41
N LEU A 84 26.41 20.09 -23.43
CA LEU A 84 26.15 21.46 -23.88
C LEU A 84 26.15 21.61 -25.40
N ASP A 85 26.72 20.65 -26.13
CA ASP A 85 26.76 20.64 -27.59
C ASP A 85 25.43 20.11 -28.17
N ASP A 86 24.89 20.83 -29.15
CA ASP A 86 23.65 20.48 -29.84
C ASP A 86 23.84 19.34 -30.86
N MET A 87 25.08 18.96 -31.16
CA MET A 87 25.38 17.79 -31.99
C MET A 87 24.97 16.47 -31.32
N PHE A 88 24.93 16.42 -29.99
CA PHE A 88 24.53 15.23 -29.25
C PHE A 88 23.04 15.27 -28.88
N GLU A 89 22.34 14.20 -29.26
CA GLU A 89 20.96 14.01 -28.83
C GLU A 89 20.94 13.63 -27.34
N LYS A 90 20.09 14.33 -26.59
CA LYS A 90 20.01 14.25 -25.13
C LYS A 90 18.58 14.42 -24.67
N MET A 91 18.25 13.78 -23.54
CA MET A 91 16.93 13.93 -22.93
C MET A 91 16.97 13.76 -21.42
N LYS A 92 16.01 14.39 -20.73
CA LYS A 92 15.85 14.26 -19.28
C LYS A 92 15.35 12.87 -18.91
N LEU A 93 16.01 12.22 -17.97
CA LEU A 93 15.57 10.97 -17.33
C LEU A 93 14.91 11.21 -15.96
N ASP A 94 15.27 12.29 -15.28
CA ASP A 94 14.62 12.78 -14.05
C ASP A 94 14.66 14.32 -14.02
N GLY A 95 13.81 14.92 -13.20
CA GLY A 95 13.79 16.36 -12.97
C GLY A 95 12.69 17.11 -13.71
N HIS A 96 11.89 16.46 -14.57
CA HIS A 96 10.89 17.11 -15.44
C HIS A 96 9.89 17.98 -14.68
N THR A 97 9.33 17.43 -13.59
CA THR A 97 8.37 18.17 -12.75
C THR A 97 9.04 19.36 -12.05
N ARG A 98 10.32 19.24 -11.69
CA ARG A 98 11.08 20.33 -11.07
C ARG A 98 11.44 21.40 -12.10
N SER A 99 11.88 21.00 -13.29
CA SER A 99 12.12 21.90 -14.43
C SER A 99 10.92 22.78 -14.74
N TYR A 100 9.72 22.20 -14.80
CA TYR A 100 8.51 22.98 -15.02
C TYR A 100 8.28 24.02 -13.91
N LEU A 101 8.46 23.64 -12.64
CA LEU A 101 8.26 24.56 -11.53
C LEU A 101 9.31 25.67 -11.48
N TRP A 102 10.56 25.36 -11.83
CA TRP A 102 11.64 26.34 -11.95
C TRP A 102 11.40 27.34 -13.09
N ASP A 103 11.00 26.84 -14.26
CA ASP A 103 10.75 27.65 -15.46
C ASP A 103 9.54 28.60 -15.32
N ASN A 104 8.65 28.30 -14.37
CA ASN A 104 7.43 29.09 -14.11
C ASN A 104 7.49 29.84 -12.77
N ASP A 105 8.67 29.99 -12.14
CA ASP A 105 8.86 30.66 -10.85
C ASP A 105 7.94 30.13 -9.72
N MET A 106 7.57 28.86 -9.81
CA MET A 106 6.71 28.17 -8.84
C MET A 106 7.51 27.45 -7.74
N LEU A 107 8.83 27.36 -7.92
CA LEU A 107 9.82 26.80 -7.00
C LEU A 107 11.15 27.48 -7.27
N ASP A 108 11.91 27.85 -6.23
CA ASP A 108 13.23 28.45 -6.42
C ASP A 108 14.18 27.47 -7.13
N ALA A 109 14.75 27.92 -8.24
CA ALA A 109 15.73 27.15 -8.99
C ALA A 109 17.10 27.20 -8.29
N PRO A 110 17.76 26.06 -8.03
CA PRO A 110 19.15 26.08 -7.62
C PRO A 110 20.01 26.63 -8.77
N PRO A 111 21.16 27.27 -8.51
CA PRO A 111 22.02 27.77 -9.59
C PRO A 111 22.65 26.62 -10.40
N ASN A 112 22.96 25.51 -9.73
CA ASN A 112 23.62 24.36 -10.31
C ASN A 112 22.93 23.06 -9.89
N LEU A 113 23.03 22.06 -10.76
CA LEU A 113 22.52 20.71 -10.56
C LEU A 113 23.68 19.70 -10.58
N ILE A 114 23.57 18.67 -9.76
CA ILE A 114 24.38 17.46 -9.86
C ILE A 114 23.66 16.56 -10.86
N CYS A 115 24.24 16.39 -12.04
CA CYS A 115 23.63 15.66 -13.13
C CYS A 115 24.35 14.32 -13.36
N SER A 116 23.60 13.23 -13.25
CA SER A 116 24.04 11.90 -13.69
C SER A 116 23.76 11.75 -15.19
N VAL A 117 24.82 11.53 -15.97
CA VAL A 117 24.76 11.36 -17.43
C VAL A 117 24.90 9.88 -17.75
N TYR A 118 23.84 9.31 -18.32
CA TYR A 118 23.81 7.93 -18.79
C TYR A 118 24.06 7.91 -20.29
N PHE A 119 25.15 7.27 -20.69
CA PHE A 119 25.41 7.03 -22.10
C PHE A 119 24.50 5.91 -22.60
N VAL A 120 23.81 6.18 -23.70
CA VAL A 120 22.86 5.24 -24.29
C VAL A 120 23.11 5.09 -25.79
N ASP A 121 22.86 3.89 -26.30
CA ASP A 121 23.03 3.53 -27.70
C ASP A 121 21.91 4.12 -28.57
N ASP A 122 20.70 4.19 -28.01
CA ASP A 122 19.51 4.64 -28.74
C ASP A 122 18.41 5.21 -27.82
N ILE A 123 17.38 5.76 -28.47
CA ILE A 123 16.20 6.33 -27.83
C ILE A 123 15.37 5.30 -27.04
N GLU A 124 15.37 4.02 -27.43
CA GLU A 124 14.61 2.98 -26.72
C GLU A 124 15.27 2.64 -25.39
N GLN A 125 16.60 2.56 -25.35
CA GLN A 125 17.36 2.39 -24.11
C GLN A 125 17.16 3.60 -23.18
N ALA A 126 17.13 4.82 -23.72
CA ALA A 126 16.81 6.02 -22.94
C ALA A 126 15.40 5.94 -22.32
N LYS A 127 14.40 5.47 -23.07
CA LYS A 127 13.04 5.23 -22.56
C LYS A 127 13.02 4.16 -21.45
N ASP A 128 13.80 3.09 -21.59
CA ASP A 128 13.93 2.05 -20.57
C ASP A 128 14.56 2.58 -19.28
N PHE A 129 15.58 3.43 -19.38
CA PHE A 129 16.20 4.07 -18.23
C PHE A 129 15.20 5.02 -17.54
N TYR A 130 14.44 5.80 -18.30
CA TYR A 130 13.39 6.65 -17.75
C TYR A 130 12.33 5.84 -16.98
N ARG A 131 11.94 4.67 -17.49
CA ARG A 131 10.99 3.77 -16.80
C ARG A 131 11.50 3.29 -15.44
N ALA A 132 12.81 3.27 -15.20
CA ALA A 132 13.37 2.95 -13.88
C ALA A 132 13.11 4.07 -12.87
N TYR A 133 13.21 5.34 -13.29
CA TYR A 133 12.89 6.51 -12.47
C TYR A 133 11.39 6.65 -12.22
N ASP A 134 10.57 6.44 -13.25
CA ASP A 134 9.14 6.75 -13.22
C ASP A 134 8.24 5.48 -13.10
N SER A 135 8.79 4.41 -12.51
CA SER A 135 8.06 3.16 -12.34
C SER A 135 6.96 3.26 -11.29
N ASN A 136 5.71 2.93 -11.67
CA ASN A 136 4.63 2.74 -10.69
C ASN A 136 4.94 1.64 -9.66
N LYS A 137 5.91 0.74 -9.95
CA LYS A 137 6.35 -0.30 -9.00
C LYS A 137 7.27 0.24 -7.89
N ALA A 138 7.95 1.37 -8.13
CA ALA A 138 8.79 2.03 -7.14
C ALA A 138 7.99 3.00 -6.24
N VAL A 139 6.76 3.33 -6.62
CA VAL A 139 5.87 4.15 -5.81
C VAL A 139 5.51 3.41 -4.54
N GLU A 140 5.82 4.03 -3.39
CA GLU A 140 5.45 3.52 -2.08
C GLU A 140 3.94 3.26 -2.01
N THR A 141 3.56 1.99 -1.84
CA THR A 141 2.15 1.61 -1.80
C THR A 141 1.57 1.85 -0.41
N GLY A 142 0.23 1.85 -0.30
CA GLY A 142 -0.42 1.94 1.01
C GLY A 142 -0.03 0.79 1.96
N LYS A 143 0.44 -0.36 1.43
CA LYS A 143 0.97 -1.45 2.25
C LYS A 143 2.34 -1.12 2.81
N ASP A 144 3.21 -0.51 1.99
CA ASP A 144 4.55 -0.11 2.41
C ASP A 144 4.45 0.97 3.48
N LYS A 145 3.57 1.96 3.30
CA LYS A 145 3.27 2.98 4.32
C LYS A 145 2.77 2.38 5.63
N LEU A 146 1.88 1.38 5.56
CA LEU A 146 1.41 0.67 6.75
C LEU A 146 2.58 -0.06 7.42
N PHE A 147 3.41 -0.78 6.66
CA PHE A 147 4.55 -1.51 7.20
C PHE A 147 5.59 -0.56 7.85
N SER A 148 5.88 0.56 7.20
CA SER A 148 6.73 1.64 7.73
C SER A 148 6.13 2.24 9.00
N SER A 149 4.83 2.51 9.02
CA SER A 149 4.13 3.01 10.21
C SER A 149 4.18 2.03 11.37
N LEU A 150 3.98 0.74 11.13
CA LEU A 150 4.09 -0.29 12.18
C LEU A 150 5.52 -0.40 12.70
N ARG A 151 6.53 -0.26 11.84
CA ARG A 151 7.94 -0.25 12.27
C ARG A 151 8.26 0.96 13.16
N ASP A 152 7.84 2.15 12.74
CA ASP A 152 7.97 3.40 13.50
C ASP A 152 7.23 3.28 14.86
N ALA A 153 6.00 2.75 14.83
CA ALA A 153 5.14 2.55 16.00
C ALA A 153 5.70 1.59 17.04
N PHE A 154 6.21 0.45 16.56
CA PHE A 154 6.49 -0.68 17.41
C PHE A 154 7.93 -0.72 17.88
N GLY A 155 8.81 0.04 17.24
CA GLY A 155 10.26 -0.09 17.43
C GLY A 155 10.81 -1.43 16.93
N TYR A 156 10.00 -2.21 16.20
CA TYR A 156 10.41 -3.48 15.61
C TYR A 156 9.67 -3.73 14.29
N ALA A 157 10.32 -4.46 13.38
CA ALA A 157 9.73 -4.81 12.09
C ALA A 157 8.68 -5.92 12.28
N PRO A 158 7.41 -5.71 11.85
CA PRO A 158 6.38 -6.74 11.97
C PRO A 158 6.83 -8.06 11.34
N THR A 159 6.63 -9.16 12.06
CA THR A 159 7.17 -10.47 11.67
C THR A 159 6.15 -11.36 10.96
N SER A 160 4.87 -11.15 11.24
CA SER A 160 3.78 -11.93 10.67
C SER A 160 3.62 -11.66 9.18
N LYS A 161 3.35 -12.73 8.42
CA LYS A 161 2.98 -12.64 7.01
C LYS A 161 1.63 -11.92 6.82
N LEU A 162 0.85 -11.72 7.90
CA LEU A 162 -0.43 -11.00 7.88
C LEU A 162 -0.29 -9.63 7.23
N TRP A 163 0.74 -8.86 7.59
CA TRP A 163 0.92 -7.47 7.14
C TRP A 163 1.21 -7.35 5.64
N LYS A 164 1.63 -8.43 5.00
CA LYS A 164 1.85 -8.48 3.54
C LYS A 164 0.55 -8.75 2.78
N LYS A 165 -0.51 -9.19 3.46
CA LYS A 165 -1.78 -9.57 2.84
C LYS A 165 -2.53 -8.35 2.31
N THR A 166 -3.19 -8.52 1.16
CA THR A 166 -4.17 -7.57 0.65
C THR A 166 -5.34 -7.43 1.63
N GLY A 167 -5.79 -6.19 1.85
CA GLY A 167 -6.97 -5.91 2.69
C GLY A 167 -6.68 -5.58 4.16
N VAL A 168 -5.45 -5.71 4.67
CA VAL A 168 -5.14 -5.30 6.06
C VAL A 168 -5.42 -3.82 6.29
N LYS A 169 -5.01 -2.94 5.36
CA LYS A 169 -5.34 -1.51 5.41
C LYS A 169 -6.85 -1.30 5.57
N VAL A 170 -7.65 -2.00 4.78
CA VAL A 170 -9.11 -1.89 4.83
C VAL A 170 -9.66 -2.46 6.14
N ALA A 171 -9.09 -3.54 6.66
CA ALA A 171 -9.47 -4.06 7.97
C ALA A 171 -9.21 -3.06 9.10
N ILE A 172 -8.09 -2.33 9.06
CA ILE A 172 -7.80 -1.23 10.00
C ILE A 172 -8.83 -0.10 9.86
N GLU A 173 -9.16 0.29 8.63
CA GLU A 173 -10.19 1.32 8.36
C GLU A 173 -11.57 0.90 8.91
N VAL A 174 -11.96 -0.36 8.69
CA VAL A 174 -13.21 -0.93 9.20
C VAL A 174 -13.21 -0.93 10.73
N ALA A 175 -12.15 -1.48 11.34
CA ALA A 175 -12.07 -1.67 12.79
C ALA A 175 -11.91 -0.35 13.56
N PHE A 176 -11.06 0.56 13.08
CA PHE A 176 -10.58 1.70 13.87
C PHE A 176 -10.97 3.07 13.29
N ASN A 177 -11.59 3.12 12.11
CA ASN A 177 -12.07 4.36 11.49
C ASN A 177 -13.58 4.35 11.24
N ASN A 178 -14.34 3.51 11.94
CA ASN A 178 -15.79 3.35 11.78
C ASN A 178 -16.17 3.11 10.31
N ASN A 179 -15.43 2.24 9.61
CA ASN A 179 -15.62 1.96 8.17
C ASN A 179 -15.41 3.15 7.22
N ASN A 180 -14.91 4.28 7.70
CA ASN A 180 -14.59 5.40 6.83
C ASN A 180 -13.21 5.20 6.17
N SER A 181 -13.04 5.75 4.97
CA SER A 181 -11.73 5.84 4.34
C SER A 181 -10.76 6.60 5.24
N MET A 182 -9.55 6.07 5.43
CA MET A 182 -8.50 6.75 6.18
C MET A 182 -7.50 7.36 5.20
N PRO A 183 -7.23 8.68 5.24
CA PRO A 183 -6.11 9.26 4.51
C PRO A 183 -4.80 8.58 4.92
N ASP A 184 -3.86 8.43 3.99
CA ASP A 184 -2.58 7.75 4.26
C ASP A 184 -1.82 8.39 5.44
N GLU A 185 -1.89 9.71 5.62
CA GLU A 185 -1.27 10.41 6.76
C GLU A 185 -1.87 9.99 8.10
N LYS A 186 -3.20 9.77 8.16
CA LYS A 186 -3.88 9.30 9.36
C LYS A 186 -3.55 7.83 9.64
N LEU A 187 -3.41 7.01 8.59
CA LEU A 187 -2.94 5.63 8.73
C LEU A 187 -1.49 5.58 9.21
N TYR A 188 -0.65 6.45 8.68
CA TYR A 188 0.77 6.57 9.05
C TYR A 188 0.95 7.00 10.50
N ASN A 189 0.17 7.98 10.95
CA ASN A 189 0.24 8.51 12.31
C ASN A 189 -0.66 7.74 13.30
N PHE A 190 -1.28 6.64 12.86
CA PHE A 190 -2.26 5.91 13.65
C PHE A 190 -1.69 5.48 15.01
N HIS A 191 -0.43 5.04 15.04
CA HIS A 191 0.26 4.67 16.26
C HIS A 191 0.56 5.82 17.22
N LYS A 192 0.74 7.04 16.70
CA LYS A 192 0.98 8.25 17.51
C LYS A 192 -0.30 8.70 18.20
N THR A 193 -1.43 8.42 17.57
CA THR A 193 -2.74 8.83 18.03
C THR A 193 -3.48 7.76 18.83
N ASP A 194 -3.06 6.50 18.74
CA ASP A 194 -3.83 5.36 19.25
C ASP A 194 -2.97 4.18 19.75
N GLN A 195 -2.71 4.18 21.05
CA GLN A 195 -1.90 3.14 21.71
C GLN A 195 -2.63 1.79 21.83
N TYR A 196 -3.96 1.77 21.88
CA TYR A 196 -4.73 0.52 22.02
C TYR A 196 -4.73 -0.27 20.73
N ALA A 197 -4.95 0.41 19.61
CA ALA A 197 -4.82 -0.24 18.32
C ALA A 197 -3.39 -0.69 18.06
N CYS A 198 -2.39 0.12 18.45
CA CYS A 198 -0.99 -0.27 18.40
C CYS A 198 -0.75 -1.59 19.18
N HIS A 199 -1.21 -1.68 20.43
CA HIS A 199 -1.12 -2.90 21.24
C HIS A 199 -1.84 -4.09 20.59
N THR A 200 -3.04 -3.87 20.06
CA THR A 200 -3.86 -4.88 19.38
C THR A 200 -3.11 -5.50 18.19
N LEU A 201 -2.53 -4.64 17.35
CA LEU A 201 -1.77 -5.06 16.19
C LEU A 201 -0.48 -5.82 16.59
N LYS A 202 0.22 -5.40 17.66
CA LYS A 202 1.35 -6.17 18.23
C LYS A 202 0.93 -7.55 18.71
N THR A 203 -0.20 -7.64 19.40
CA THR A 203 -0.74 -8.91 19.92
C THR A 203 -1.04 -9.88 18.78
N ILE A 204 -1.61 -9.37 17.69
CA ILE A 204 -1.89 -10.18 16.49
C ILE A 204 -0.59 -10.58 15.76
N ASP A 205 0.39 -9.68 15.65
CA ASP A 205 1.66 -9.97 14.98
C ASP A 205 2.39 -11.16 15.62
N LYS A 206 2.26 -11.33 16.94
CA LYS A 206 2.85 -12.45 17.68
C LYS A 206 2.18 -13.80 17.42
N SER A 207 0.99 -13.84 16.82
CA SER A 207 0.35 -15.12 16.50
C SER A 207 1.00 -15.74 15.26
N THR A 208 1.53 -16.96 15.43
CA THR A 208 2.20 -17.74 14.39
C THR A 208 1.31 -18.83 13.79
N LYS A 209 0.12 -19.05 14.36
CA LYS A 209 -0.77 -20.19 14.03
C LYS A 209 -1.89 -19.84 13.04
N LEU A 210 -2.02 -18.58 12.64
CA LEU A 210 -3.09 -18.13 11.75
C LEU A 210 -2.88 -18.64 10.32
N ASN A 211 -3.85 -19.40 9.80
CA ASN A 211 -3.92 -19.68 8.37
C ASN A 211 -4.48 -18.47 7.64
N LEU A 212 -3.57 -17.70 7.05
CA LEU A 212 -3.90 -16.44 6.40
C LEU A 212 -4.88 -16.57 5.24
N LYS A 213 -5.10 -17.75 4.63
CA LYS A 213 -6.06 -17.89 3.52
C LYS A 213 -7.51 -17.57 3.94
N ALA A 214 -7.87 -17.82 5.18
CA ALA A 214 -9.21 -17.56 5.72
C ALA A 214 -9.51 -16.06 6.00
N PHE A 215 -8.49 -15.20 5.99
CA PHE A 215 -8.62 -13.82 6.49
C PHE A 215 -8.94 -12.80 5.39
N THR A 216 -10.22 -12.57 5.08
CA THR A 216 -10.63 -11.39 4.28
C THR A 216 -10.53 -10.11 5.10
N ALA A 217 -10.69 -8.94 4.47
CA ALA A 217 -10.70 -7.67 5.20
C ALA A 217 -11.78 -7.62 6.30
N SER A 218 -12.96 -8.19 6.07
CA SER A 218 -14.04 -8.27 7.08
C SER A 218 -13.65 -9.17 8.26
N VAL A 219 -13.06 -10.33 7.99
CA VAL A 219 -12.61 -11.27 9.02
C VAL A 219 -11.47 -10.65 9.83
N MET A 220 -10.49 -10.03 9.16
CA MET A 220 -9.40 -9.32 9.84
C MET A 220 -9.92 -8.18 10.70
N ALA A 221 -10.90 -7.41 10.23
CA ALA A 221 -11.50 -6.33 11.02
C ALA A 221 -12.18 -6.89 12.28
N ALA A 222 -12.93 -8.00 12.15
CA ALA A 222 -13.54 -8.67 13.30
C ALA A 222 -12.49 -9.18 14.28
N MET A 223 -11.38 -9.74 13.78
CA MET A 223 -10.24 -10.12 14.61
C MET A 223 -9.63 -8.93 15.33
N PHE A 224 -9.43 -7.80 14.65
CA PHE A 224 -8.86 -6.59 15.27
C PHE A 224 -9.75 -6.09 16.40
N LEU A 225 -11.07 -6.02 16.18
CA LEU A 225 -12.03 -5.57 17.18
C LEU A 225 -12.14 -6.52 18.39
N THR A 226 -12.08 -7.83 18.16
CA THR A 226 -12.16 -8.82 19.24
C THR A 226 -10.88 -8.88 20.05
N VAL A 227 -9.70 -8.79 19.42
CA VAL A 227 -8.42 -8.71 20.13
C VAL A 227 -8.28 -7.37 20.87
N LEU A 228 -8.78 -6.28 20.30
CA LEU A 228 -8.83 -4.99 20.99
C LEU A 228 -9.63 -5.10 22.30
N ARG A 229 -10.81 -5.72 22.25
CA ARG A 229 -11.70 -5.83 23.42
C ARG A 229 -11.22 -6.86 24.43
N ASP A 230 -10.90 -8.06 23.96
CA ASP A 230 -10.70 -9.24 24.80
C ASP A 230 -9.22 -9.63 24.92
N GLY A 231 -8.31 -8.95 24.23
CA GLY A 231 -6.88 -9.22 24.27
C GLY A 231 -6.50 -10.50 23.53
N ALA A 232 -5.36 -11.09 23.92
CA ALA A 232 -4.78 -12.26 23.26
C ALA A 232 -5.68 -13.50 23.26
N GLN A 233 -6.60 -13.64 24.23
CA GLN A 233 -7.51 -14.80 24.30
C GLN A 233 -8.46 -14.88 23.10
N ALA A 234 -8.75 -13.75 22.43
CA ALA A 234 -9.54 -13.76 21.21
C ALA A 234 -8.85 -14.53 20.08
N LEU A 235 -7.51 -14.60 20.08
CA LEU A 235 -6.75 -15.29 19.04
C LEU A 235 -7.06 -16.79 18.99
N GLU A 236 -7.45 -17.42 20.10
CA GLU A 236 -7.79 -18.85 20.11
C GLU A 236 -8.96 -19.15 19.15
N PHE A 237 -10.00 -18.31 19.15
CA PHE A 237 -11.12 -18.42 18.22
C PHE A 237 -10.64 -18.28 16.78
N TRP A 238 -9.81 -17.28 16.49
CA TRP A 238 -9.36 -16.97 15.14
C TRP A 238 -8.38 -18.01 14.59
N GLU A 239 -7.56 -18.61 15.45
CA GLU A 239 -6.70 -19.75 15.12
C GLU A 239 -7.57 -20.95 14.72
N LYS A 240 -8.52 -21.36 15.59
CA LYS A 240 -9.49 -22.44 15.31
C LYS A 240 -10.31 -22.20 14.03
N TYR A 241 -10.81 -20.98 13.86
CA TYR A 241 -11.54 -20.54 12.65
C TYR A 241 -10.68 -20.70 11.40
N SER A 242 -9.43 -20.19 11.44
CA SER A 242 -8.56 -20.20 10.27
C SER A 242 -8.12 -21.60 9.85
N ASN A 243 -8.07 -22.52 10.81
CA ASN A 243 -7.73 -23.93 10.60
C ASN A 243 -8.96 -24.84 10.40
N ALA A 244 -10.17 -24.25 10.37
CA ALA A 244 -11.43 -24.96 10.23
C ALA A 244 -11.67 -26.06 11.28
N GLU A 245 -11.27 -25.81 12.52
CA GLU A 245 -11.42 -26.71 13.68
C GLU A 245 -12.83 -26.66 14.30
N GLY A 246 -13.86 -26.46 13.47
CA GLY A 246 -15.24 -26.41 13.93
C GLY A 246 -15.86 -27.80 14.07
N GLU A 247 -16.78 -27.95 15.01
CA GLU A 247 -17.47 -29.22 15.25
C GLU A 247 -18.91 -29.22 14.74
N PHE A 248 -19.31 -30.36 14.17
CA PHE A 248 -20.70 -30.69 13.87
C PHE A 248 -21.10 -31.97 14.60
N SER A 249 -21.97 -31.87 15.60
CA SER A 249 -22.41 -33.00 16.40
C SER A 249 -23.91 -32.94 16.68
N LYS A 250 -24.59 -34.09 16.61
CA LYS A 250 -26.03 -34.24 16.91
C LYS A 250 -26.92 -33.21 16.19
N GLY A 251 -26.62 -32.90 14.92
CA GLY A 251 -27.38 -31.94 14.13
C GLY A 251 -27.13 -30.47 14.48
N LYS A 252 -26.09 -30.18 15.28
CA LYS A 252 -25.70 -28.83 15.69
C LYS A 252 -24.28 -28.51 15.25
N MET A 253 -24.07 -27.28 14.82
CA MET A 253 -22.77 -26.67 14.54
C MET A 253 -22.34 -25.83 15.74
N ASP A 254 -21.07 -25.88 16.10
CA ASP A 254 -20.50 -24.86 16.98
C ASP A 254 -20.29 -23.52 16.24
N ALA A 255 -19.85 -22.51 16.97
CA ALA A 255 -19.62 -21.18 16.42
C ALA A 255 -18.47 -21.13 15.39
N ILE A 256 -17.46 -21.99 15.52
CA ILE A 256 -16.34 -22.06 14.58
C ILE A 256 -16.82 -22.60 13.24
N MET A 257 -17.54 -23.72 13.25
CA MET A 257 -18.14 -24.35 12.07
C MET A 257 -19.13 -23.41 11.38
N MET A 258 -19.90 -22.64 12.15
CA MET A 258 -20.78 -21.62 11.58
C MET A 258 -20.00 -20.51 10.87
N ALA A 259 -18.91 -20.02 11.48
CA ALA A 259 -18.08 -18.98 10.88
C ALA A 259 -17.40 -19.45 9.59
N THR A 260 -16.86 -20.68 9.57
CA THR A 260 -16.22 -21.25 8.38
C THR A 260 -17.22 -21.56 7.28
N THR A 261 -18.38 -22.14 7.61
CA THR A 261 -19.48 -22.36 6.65
C THR A 261 -19.95 -21.04 6.04
N TYR A 262 -20.07 -19.98 6.86
CA TYR A 262 -20.42 -18.65 6.36
C TYR A 262 -19.37 -18.09 5.39
N PHE A 263 -18.09 -18.27 5.70
CA PHE A 263 -17.00 -17.86 4.81
C PHE A 263 -17.09 -18.56 3.44
N ASP A 264 -17.30 -19.88 3.43
CA ASP A 264 -17.47 -20.66 2.21
C ASP A 264 -18.73 -20.23 1.43
N GLU A 265 -19.83 -19.96 2.11
CA GLU A 265 -21.05 -19.42 1.48
C GLU A 265 -20.76 -18.07 0.82
N VAL A 266 -20.07 -17.14 1.49
CA VAL A 266 -19.70 -15.85 0.89
C VAL A 266 -18.78 -16.04 -0.32
N ALA A 267 -17.83 -16.97 -0.25
CA ALA A 267 -16.94 -17.27 -1.36
C ALA A 267 -17.66 -17.92 -2.56
N THR A 268 -18.67 -18.76 -2.31
CA THR A 268 -19.49 -19.42 -3.35
C THR A 268 -20.52 -18.48 -3.97
N MET A 269 -21.23 -17.67 -3.15
CA MET A 269 -22.07 -16.56 -3.61
C MET A 269 -21.26 -15.63 -4.51
N GLY A 270 -19.95 -15.52 -4.26
CA GLY A 270 -19.08 -14.69 -5.08
C GLY A 270 -18.86 -15.14 -6.52
N ARG A 271 -19.34 -16.32 -6.89
CA ARG A 271 -19.28 -16.84 -8.27
C ARG A 271 -20.61 -16.69 -9.03
N ALA A 272 -21.69 -16.30 -8.36
CA ALA A 272 -23.02 -16.18 -8.95
C ALA A 272 -23.49 -14.72 -8.86
N ASP A 273 -23.39 -13.97 -9.96
CA ASP A 273 -23.84 -12.59 -10.08
C ASP A 273 -25.30 -12.44 -9.63
N PHE A 274 -25.54 -11.71 -8.53
CA PHE A 274 -26.92 -11.45 -8.08
C PHE A 274 -27.23 -10.01 -7.63
N THR A 275 -26.28 -9.07 -7.66
CA THR A 275 -26.57 -7.68 -7.23
C THR A 275 -25.80 -6.57 -7.96
N GLY A 276 -25.03 -6.84 -9.02
CA GLY A 276 -24.25 -5.81 -9.72
C GLY A 276 -23.03 -5.27 -8.93
N THR A 277 -22.92 -5.54 -7.64
CA THR A 277 -21.69 -5.40 -6.86
C THR A 277 -20.82 -6.65 -7.04
N ARG A 278 -19.69 -6.52 -7.76
CA ARG A 278 -18.84 -7.68 -8.08
C ARG A 278 -18.31 -8.35 -6.80
N PRO A 279 -18.58 -9.63 -6.56
CA PRO A 279 -18.24 -10.26 -5.28
C PRO A 279 -16.74 -10.44 -5.00
N ASN A 280 -15.90 -10.35 -6.03
CA ASN A 280 -14.45 -10.25 -5.85
C ASN A 280 -14.07 -9.10 -4.90
N TYR A 281 -14.84 -8.01 -4.85
CA TYR A 281 -14.58 -6.88 -3.96
C TYR A 281 -14.58 -7.23 -2.47
N ILE A 282 -15.35 -8.23 -2.03
CA ILE A 282 -15.37 -8.72 -0.64
C ILE A 282 -14.07 -9.47 -0.32
N LEU A 283 -13.65 -10.35 -1.23
CA LEU A 283 -12.47 -11.21 -1.07
C LEU A 283 -11.17 -10.43 -1.27
N THR A 284 -11.14 -9.47 -2.20
CA THR A 284 -9.99 -8.60 -2.47
C THR A 284 -9.90 -7.40 -1.52
N GLY A 285 -10.95 -7.14 -0.73
CA GLY A 285 -11.04 -6.00 0.19
C GLY A 285 -11.14 -4.66 -0.55
N HIS A 286 -11.75 -4.64 -1.74
CA HIS A 286 -11.90 -3.44 -2.56
C HIS A 286 -13.29 -2.79 -2.41
N GLY A 287 -14.25 -3.49 -1.79
CA GLY A 287 -15.56 -2.94 -1.47
C GLY A 287 -15.64 -2.49 -0.01
N ARG A 288 -15.38 -1.22 0.28
CA ARG A 288 -15.51 -0.72 1.66
C ARG A 288 -16.94 -0.81 2.20
N ASP A 289 -17.93 -0.68 1.31
CA ASP A 289 -19.34 -0.62 1.70
C ASP A 289 -19.92 -1.99 2.07
N VAL A 290 -19.24 -3.08 1.71
CA VAL A 290 -19.68 -4.44 2.04
C VAL A 290 -19.16 -4.89 3.41
N HIS A 291 -18.03 -4.37 3.87
CA HIS A 291 -17.42 -4.78 5.14
C HIS A 291 -18.29 -4.50 6.39
N PRO A 292 -19.12 -3.44 6.48
CA PRO A 292 -20.09 -3.24 7.55
C PRO A 292 -21.13 -4.35 7.70
N ILE A 293 -21.39 -5.11 6.63
CA ILE A 293 -22.38 -6.19 6.65
C ILE A 293 -21.72 -7.48 7.14
N TYR A 294 -20.52 -7.79 6.63
CA TYR A 294 -19.85 -9.06 6.91
C TYR A 294 -19.10 -9.05 8.24
N THR A 295 -18.44 -7.94 8.61
CA THR A 295 -17.65 -7.86 9.85
C THR A 295 -18.49 -8.19 11.08
N PRO A 296 -19.70 -7.62 11.26
CA PRO A 296 -20.49 -7.92 12.45
C PRO A 296 -21.04 -9.34 12.52
N MET A 297 -21.20 -10.02 11.38
CA MET A 297 -21.55 -11.45 11.37
C MET A 297 -20.44 -12.28 12.03
N TYR A 298 -19.17 -12.04 11.67
CA TYR A 298 -18.04 -12.72 12.31
C TYR A 298 -17.90 -12.38 13.79
N LEU A 299 -18.18 -11.12 14.18
CA LEU A 299 -18.24 -10.73 15.59
C LEU A 299 -19.31 -11.53 16.35
N SER A 300 -20.47 -11.78 15.73
CA SER A 300 -21.53 -12.55 16.38
C SER A 300 -21.18 -14.03 16.58
N TYR A 301 -20.38 -14.63 15.68
CA TYR A 301 -19.84 -15.98 15.89
C TYR A 301 -18.81 -16.00 17.02
N TYR A 302 -17.97 -14.98 17.12
CA TYR A 302 -17.05 -14.88 18.26
C TYR A 302 -17.79 -14.82 19.60
N GLU A 303 -18.89 -14.04 19.70
CA GLU A 303 -19.74 -14.05 20.91
C GLU A 303 -20.37 -15.41 21.18
N ALA A 304 -20.84 -16.08 20.14
CA ALA A 304 -21.42 -17.40 20.25
C ALA A 304 -20.38 -18.41 20.75
N TRP A 305 -19.13 -18.31 20.30
CA TRP A 305 -18.03 -19.14 20.77
C TRP A 305 -17.73 -18.90 22.25
N LYS A 306 -17.57 -17.64 22.67
CA LYS A 306 -17.33 -17.28 24.09
C LYS A 306 -18.44 -17.79 25.02
N SER A 307 -19.68 -17.82 24.54
CA SER A 307 -20.84 -18.28 25.31
C SER A 307 -21.13 -19.79 25.19
N GLY A 308 -20.32 -20.55 24.44
CA GLY A 308 -20.56 -21.97 24.19
C GLY A 308 -21.85 -22.24 23.41
N LYS A 309 -22.36 -21.26 22.68
CA LYS A 309 -23.61 -21.35 21.94
C LYS A 309 -23.44 -22.17 20.66
N THR A 310 -24.31 -23.15 20.50
CA THR A 310 -24.42 -23.98 19.29
C THR A 310 -25.60 -23.56 18.41
N PHE A 311 -25.57 -23.96 17.14
CA PHE A 311 -26.56 -23.62 16.12
C PHE A 311 -27.14 -24.88 15.50
N THR A 312 -28.46 -24.97 15.37
CA THR A 312 -29.09 -26.10 14.68
C THR A 312 -28.86 -26.01 13.17
N ALA A 313 -28.37 -27.08 12.56
CA ALA A 313 -28.24 -27.14 11.12
C ALA A 313 -29.62 -27.26 10.46
N LYS A 314 -30.00 -26.26 9.66
CA LYS A 314 -31.10 -26.38 8.70
C LYS A 314 -30.62 -27.11 7.44
N LYS A 315 -31.50 -27.87 6.78
CA LYS A 315 -31.16 -28.63 5.56
C LYS A 315 -30.44 -27.74 4.53
N LYS A 316 -29.40 -28.30 3.90
CA LYS A 316 -28.55 -27.70 2.86
C LYS A 316 -29.35 -26.84 1.88
N GLY A 317 -29.04 -25.54 1.84
CA GLY A 317 -29.55 -24.58 0.88
C GLY A 317 -28.99 -23.19 1.16
N LEU A 318 -28.50 -22.51 0.12
CA LEU A 318 -28.09 -21.10 0.13
C LEU A 318 -29.22 -20.26 0.76
N GLY A 319 -29.06 -19.83 2.01
CA GLY A 319 -30.16 -19.16 2.72
C GLY A 319 -30.07 -19.09 4.23
N TYR A 320 -29.01 -19.62 4.85
CA TYR A 320 -28.83 -19.58 6.31
C TYR A 320 -28.90 -18.16 6.89
N PHE A 321 -28.43 -17.16 6.14
CA PHE A 321 -28.05 -15.87 6.73
C PHE A 321 -28.99 -14.69 6.46
N ARG A 322 -30.14 -14.90 5.78
CA ARG A 322 -31.10 -13.79 5.57
C ARG A 322 -31.94 -13.42 6.79
N SER A 323 -32.04 -14.27 7.81
CA SER A 323 -33.07 -14.08 8.84
C SER A 323 -32.60 -13.67 10.24
N ARG A 324 -31.37 -13.92 10.68
CA ARG A 324 -31.02 -13.69 12.10
C ARG A 324 -29.52 -13.47 12.34
N THR A 325 -29.13 -12.21 12.52
CA THR A 325 -28.36 -11.63 13.65
C THR A 325 -27.71 -10.33 13.17
N SER A 326 -28.46 -9.21 13.20
CA SER A 326 -27.85 -7.88 13.09
C SER A 326 -27.27 -7.51 14.46
N LEU A 327 -26.11 -8.09 14.81
CA LEU A 327 -25.18 -7.28 15.58
C LEU A 327 -24.71 -6.21 14.60
N THR A 328 -24.99 -4.93 14.83
CA THR A 328 -24.28 -3.87 14.12
C THR A 328 -22.93 -3.67 14.81
N LEU A 329 -21.95 -3.11 14.09
CA LEU A 329 -20.66 -2.74 14.69
C LEU A 329 -20.87 -1.86 15.93
N GLU A 330 -21.80 -0.90 15.84
CA GLU A 330 -22.24 -0.07 16.96
C GLU A 330 -22.75 -0.93 18.12
N ARG A 331 -23.66 -1.87 17.89
CA ARG A 331 -24.18 -2.75 18.95
C ARG A 331 -23.10 -3.62 19.59
N PHE A 332 -22.12 -4.09 18.81
CA PHE A 332 -20.95 -4.81 19.34
C PHE A 332 -20.14 -3.95 20.31
N LEU A 333 -19.96 -2.67 19.95
CA LEU A 333 -19.32 -1.66 20.77
C LEU A 333 -20.29 -1.03 21.80
N ARG A 334 -21.49 -1.60 22.01
CA ARG A 334 -22.54 -1.10 22.92
C ARG A 334 -23.05 0.31 22.58
N ASN A 335 -23.29 0.58 21.30
CA ASN A 335 -23.64 1.88 20.71
C ASN A 335 -22.58 2.97 20.88
N ASN A 336 -21.36 2.59 21.26
CA ASN A 336 -20.23 3.50 21.31
C ASN A 336 -19.48 3.37 19.99
N THR A 337 -19.08 4.49 19.42
CA THR A 337 -18.01 4.52 18.42
C THR A 337 -16.75 3.89 19.00
N TYR A 338 -15.83 3.45 18.14
CA TYR A 338 -14.52 2.94 18.57
C TYR A 338 -13.83 3.86 19.60
N LYS A 339 -13.93 5.18 19.42
CA LYS A 339 -13.36 6.18 20.34
C LYS A 339 -14.05 6.19 21.70
N GLU A 340 -15.38 6.14 21.71
CA GLU A 340 -16.16 6.08 22.96
C GLU A 340 -15.94 4.74 23.69
N PHE A 341 -15.73 3.65 22.95
CA PHE A 341 -15.39 2.35 23.50
C PHE A 341 -14.05 2.38 24.25
N ILE A 342 -13.01 3.00 23.68
CA ILE A 342 -11.72 3.21 24.36
C ILE A 342 -11.91 4.01 25.66
N ILE A 343 -12.70 5.09 25.62
CA ILE A 343 -12.94 5.94 26.80
C ILE A 343 -13.60 5.13 27.93
N LEU A 344 -14.52 4.24 27.61
CA LEU A 344 -15.19 3.37 28.59
C LEU A 344 -14.25 2.33 29.21
N PHE A 345 -13.29 1.80 28.44
CA PHE A 345 -12.28 0.87 28.94
C PHE A 345 -11.23 1.52 29.85
N ASN A 346 -11.10 2.85 29.77
CA ASN A 346 -10.16 3.64 30.56
C ASN A 346 -10.75 4.24 31.84
N LYS A 347 -12.01 3.93 32.16
CA LYS A 347 -12.51 4.21 33.50
C LYS A 347 -11.93 3.15 34.45
N PRO A 348 -11.16 3.57 35.48
CA PRO A 348 -10.52 2.67 36.42
C PRO A 348 -11.53 1.81 37.18
#